data_AF-I2FUE8-F1
#
_entry.id   AF-I2FUE8-F1
#
_cell.length_a   1.000
_cell.length_b   1.000
_cell.length_c   1.000
_cell.angle_alpha   90.00
_cell.angle_beta   90.00
_cell.angle_gamma   90.00
#
_symmetry.space_group_name_H-M   'P 1'
#
loop_
_entity.id
_entity.type
_entity.pdbx_description
1 polymer ?
#
loop_
_entity_poly.entity_id
_entity_poly.type
_entity_poly.pdbx_seq_one_letter_code
_entity_poly.pdbx_strand_id
1 'polypeptide(L)'
;MVDTKDKPPANAISPHDPTRPAHEGGHPSSNDNDRDDVTTRQRIASIASRFGGLAAQASSQAASTAQKGTEAVADAGQQVAKTTVATRNAAASQSAGLLQAMALTTKNAFPKPDKEKDSDSSSGKSWYEYESPLHARRRIAEYESPLHARRRLAAIASQLGLATSSAKQAPSLLAALSSAPSSSSSHSSWLSSQSSERWATLSLPAYKNLPSQGGWPGCAWDVWGPGDQLGTINLLTESLVLRAAKEQIKVGRTVSLNWPVHLPAEPFFRRKAVTHKPFGKGGPGYTKPRDDYIAHVRSTQPDVLVREDTNVPISDEILELNTQSGSQWDGFRHFGHMPLNVFYGGAERASIQNSFEDASPQPGDPKAWNTEEAKKRNALGIHHLAQHGICGRGVLLDVFEYLSHHGTDHVKRDDYPWSSWPQYGGGKGYDPRTGFRITVADLIATAKHQNVTFRRGDILLIRSGFTARYYSLTSAERAAWSDPTPKNGKEGMEFAGVEQCEEMKEFMWDNHFAAVAGDSPAFEARPTKRGECMLHETFLAMWGMPIGELFDLEGLAKTCREQGRWTFYFSSWPLNLFGGVASTANASATF
;
A
#
# COMPACT_ATOMS: atom_id res chain seq x y z
N MET A 1 60.72 17.35 36.15
CA MET A 1 60.85 17.54 37.61
C MET A 1 59.48 17.21 38.20
N VAL A 2 59.25 15.94 38.60
CA VAL A 2 59.43 15.37 39.97
C VAL A 2 58.36 15.97 40.92
N ASP A 3 57.49 15.26 41.65
CA ASP A 3 57.19 13.82 41.82
C ASP A 3 55.99 13.61 42.79
N THR A 4 55.41 12.39 42.78
CA THR A 4 54.79 11.56 43.87
C THR A 4 53.60 12.03 44.75
N LYS A 5 52.46 11.29 44.88
CA LYS A 5 52.14 9.97 45.58
C LYS A 5 51.99 10.13 47.12
N ASP A 6 51.17 9.41 47.93
CA ASP A 6 50.50 8.09 47.89
C ASP A 6 49.44 7.91 49.03
N LYS A 7 48.30 7.24 48.73
CA LYS A 7 47.55 6.10 49.36
C LYS A 7 47.17 5.88 50.88
N PRO A 8 46.17 4.97 51.18
CA PRO A 8 45.24 4.85 52.36
C PRO A 8 45.53 3.60 53.28
N PRO A 9 44.65 2.98 54.15
CA PRO A 9 43.39 2.20 53.79
C PRO A 9 42.28 1.88 54.88
N ALA A 10 41.18 1.20 54.44
CA ALA A 10 40.42 0.01 54.97
C ALA A 10 39.37 -0.03 56.15
N ASN A 11 38.18 -0.58 55.79
CA ASN A 11 37.29 -1.65 56.36
C ASN A 11 36.60 -1.63 57.76
N ALA A 12 35.28 -1.93 57.80
CA ALA A 12 34.62 -3.04 58.56
C ALA A 12 33.07 -3.10 58.37
N ILE A 13 32.46 -4.27 58.66
CA ILE A 13 31.15 -4.82 58.23
C ILE A 13 30.25 -5.27 59.42
N SER A 14 28.91 -4.99 59.38
CA SER A 14 27.67 -5.67 59.94
C SER A 14 27.50 -5.98 61.47
N PRO A 15 26.35 -6.47 62.05
CA PRO A 15 25.02 -6.93 61.51
C PRO A 15 23.68 -6.70 62.35
N HIS A 16 22.50 -7.04 61.74
CA HIS A 16 21.15 -7.55 62.16
C HIS A 16 20.54 -7.38 63.60
N ASP A 17 19.29 -6.86 63.82
CA ASP A 17 17.87 -7.40 63.75
C ASP A 17 17.31 -7.84 65.16
N PRO A 18 16.00 -8.13 65.50
CA PRO A 18 14.61 -7.65 65.17
C PRO A 18 13.73 -7.29 66.44
N THR A 19 12.48 -6.77 66.30
CA THR A 19 11.19 -7.24 66.95
C THR A 19 10.02 -6.20 67.13
N ARG A 20 8.94 -6.37 66.33
CA ARG A 20 7.45 -6.40 66.65
C ARG A 20 6.63 -5.13 67.09
N PRO A 21 5.26 -5.14 67.08
CA PRO A 21 4.39 -4.42 66.08
C PRO A 21 3.25 -3.52 66.67
N ALA A 22 2.49 -2.77 65.83
CA ALA A 22 1.01 -2.53 65.87
C ALA A 22 0.52 -1.21 65.21
N HIS A 23 -0.53 -1.31 64.34
CA HIS A 23 -1.69 -0.41 64.05
C HIS A 23 -1.45 1.11 63.72
N GLU A 24 -2.17 1.83 62.86
CA GLU A 24 -3.33 1.66 61.95
C GLU A 24 -3.46 2.94 61.09
N GLY A 25 -4.02 2.84 59.86
CA GLY A 25 -4.58 3.94 59.04
C GLY A 25 -3.56 4.77 58.23
N GLY A 26 -3.63 4.95 56.91
CA GLY A 26 -4.65 4.67 55.91
C GLY A 26 -4.65 5.81 54.87
N HIS A 27 -3.89 5.67 53.77
CA HIS A 27 -4.07 6.36 52.48
C HIS A 27 -3.12 5.74 51.43
N PRO A 28 -3.59 5.15 50.31
CA PRO A 28 -2.69 4.58 49.32
C PRO A 28 -2.27 5.63 48.27
N SER A 29 -0.95 5.80 48.15
CA SER A 29 -0.26 6.39 47.00
C SER A 29 -0.08 5.35 45.88
N SER A 30 -0.17 5.82 44.65
CA SER A 30 0.05 5.12 43.39
C SER A 30 1.42 4.40 43.30
N ASN A 31 1.45 3.06 43.23
CA ASN A 31 2.61 2.32 42.68
C ASN A 31 2.39 0.81 42.39
N ASP A 32 1.22 0.38 41.91
CA ASP A 32 0.96 -1.05 41.59
C ASP A 32 1.06 -1.42 40.09
N ASN A 33 1.37 -0.49 39.18
CA ASN A 33 1.38 -0.79 37.74
C ASN A 33 2.71 -1.34 37.19
N ASP A 34 3.82 -1.26 37.92
CA ASP A 34 5.16 -1.60 37.36
C ASP A 34 5.62 -3.04 37.68
N ARG A 35 5.00 -3.75 38.63
CA ARG A 35 5.35 -5.15 38.93
C ARG A 35 4.69 -6.17 38.01
N ASP A 36 3.54 -5.83 37.43
CA ASP A 36 2.79 -6.74 36.54
C ASP A 36 3.33 -6.73 35.10
N ASP A 37 4.01 -5.67 34.66
CA ASP A 37 4.57 -5.60 33.31
C ASP A 37 5.86 -6.42 33.17
N VAL A 38 6.68 -6.49 34.23
CA VAL A 38 7.92 -7.28 34.27
C VAL A 38 7.64 -8.79 34.30
N THR A 39 6.62 -9.22 35.04
CA THR A 39 6.22 -10.63 35.13
C THR A 39 5.53 -11.12 33.84
N THR A 40 4.82 -10.23 33.14
CA THR A 40 4.19 -10.51 31.84
C THR A 40 5.23 -10.67 30.73
N ARG A 41 6.25 -9.80 30.67
CA ARG A 41 7.33 -9.92 29.67
C ARG A 41 8.16 -11.21 29.85
N GLN A 42 8.43 -11.62 31.08
CA GLN A 42 9.12 -12.88 31.36
C GLN A 42 8.30 -14.12 30.95
N ARG A 43 6.97 -14.08 31.10
CA ARG A 43 6.08 -15.15 30.62
C ARG A 43 6.02 -15.23 29.10
N ILE A 44 5.99 -14.10 28.40
CA ILE A 44 6.01 -14.04 26.92
C ILE A 44 7.34 -14.60 26.36
N ALA A 45 8.47 -14.26 26.99
CA ALA A 45 9.78 -14.79 26.59
C ALA A 45 9.91 -16.31 26.79
N SER A 46 9.37 -16.86 27.88
CA SER A 46 9.30 -18.30 28.13
C SER A 46 8.40 -19.05 27.14
N ILE A 47 7.34 -18.41 26.64
CA ILE A 47 6.43 -19.02 25.64
C ILE A 47 7.10 -19.01 24.27
N ALA A 48 7.75 -17.92 23.88
CA ALA A 48 8.46 -17.81 22.61
C ALA A 48 9.60 -18.84 22.47
N SER A 49 10.37 -19.11 23.54
CA SER A 49 11.44 -20.12 23.48
C SER A 49 10.92 -21.56 23.34
N ARG A 50 9.77 -21.87 23.95
CA ARG A 50 9.11 -23.19 23.81
C ARG A 50 8.53 -23.39 22.40
N PHE A 51 8.02 -22.34 21.77
CA PHE A 51 7.55 -22.40 20.38
C PHE A 51 8.71 -22.55 19.38
N GLY A 52 9.84 -21.88 19.61
CA GLY A 52 11.05 -22.05 18.79
C GLY A 52 11.61 -23.48 18.84
N GLY A 53 11.60 -24.12 20.01
CA GLY A 53 12.04 -25.51 20.18
C GLY A 53 11.13 -26.53 19.48
N LEU A 54 9.82 -26.33 19.52
CA LEU A 54 8.83 -27.23 18.89
C LEU A 54 8.85 -27.16 17.36
N ALA A 55 9.07 -25.98 16.78
CA ALA A 55 9.19 -25.81 15.33
C ALA A 55 10.47 -26.47 14.77
N ALA A 56 11.59 -26.38 15.50
CA ALA A 56 12.85 -27.04 15.13
C ALA A 56 12.73 -28.57 15.20
N GLN A 57 12.00 -29.10 16.18
CA GLN A 57 11.75 -30.54 16.32
C GLN A 57 10.84 -31.08 15.19
N ALA A 58 9.81 -30.32 14.79
CA ALA A 58 8.91 -30.69 13.69
C ALA A 58 9.62 -30.68 12.32
N SER A 59 10.53 -29.73 12.06
CA SER A 59 11.34 -29.73 10.84
C SER A 59 12.37 -30.86 10.81
N SER A 60 12.92 -31.27 11.96
CA SER A 60 13.86 -32.40 12.02
C SER A 60 13.21 -33.77 11.78
N GLN A 61 11.93 -33.95 12.18
CA GLN A 61 11.15 -35.17 11.91
C GLN A 61 10.61 -35.24 10.47
N ALA A 62 10.35 -34.08 9.83
CA ALA A 62 9.96 -34.03 8.43
C ALA A 62 11.11 -34.44 7.47
N ALA A 63 12.36 -34.14 7.84
CA ALA A 63 13.54 -34.50 7.05
C ALA A 63 13.88 -36.01 7.09
N SER A 64 13.51 -36.73 8.16
CA SER A 64 13.80 -38.17 8.28
C SER A 64 12.77 -39.09 7.61
N THR A 65 11.64 -38.57 7.14
CA THR A 65 10.51 -39.37 6.63
C THR A 65 10.41 -39.38 5.10
N ALA A 66 11.39 -38.79 4.39
CA ALA A 66 11.50 -38.82 2.93
C ALA A 66 12.07 -40.13 2.35
N GLN A 67 12.27 -41.16 3.18
CA GLN A 67 12.66 -42.51 2.76
C GLN A 67 11.79 -43.57 3.46
N LYS A 68 10.65 -43.90 2.84
CA LYS A 68 10.01 -45.25 2.73
C LYS A 68 8.48 -45.18 2.67
N GLY A 69 7.92 -45.77 1.61
CA GLY A 69 6.73 -46.63 1.61
C GLY A 69 5.36 -46.08 2.04
N THR A 70 4.37 -46.29 1.18
CA THR A 70 2.99 -45.75 1.14
C THR A 70 2.00 -46.17 2.26
N GLU A 71 2.43 -46.33 3.50
CA GLU A 71 1.50 -46.46 4.65
C GLU A 71 1.67 -45.33 5.70
N ALA A 72 2.75 -44.55 5.64
CA ALA A 72 3.02 -43.44 6.58
C ALA A 72 2.19 -42.16 6.35
N VAL A 73 1.53 -42.02 5.19
CA VAL A 73 0.80 -40.79 4.81
C VAL A 73 -0.56 -40.68 5.52
N ALA A 74 -1.18 -41.80 5.89
CA ALA A 74 -2.47 -41.80 6.59
C ALA A 74 -2.33 -41.42 8.08
N ASP A 75 -1.32 -41.96 8.77
CA ASP A 75 -1.06 -41.67 10.19
C ASP A 75 -0.51 -40.24 10.41
N ALA A 76 0.33 -39.74 9.50
CA ALA A 76 0.78 -38.35 9.53
C ALA A 76 -0.39 -37.35 9.40
N GLY A 77 -1.39 -37.68 8.56
CA GLY A 77 -2.61 -36.88 8.43
C GLY A 77 -3.42 -36.80 9.72
N GLN A 78 -3.55 -37.91 10.46
CA GLN A 78 -4.24 -37.91 11.75
C GLN A 78 -3.49 -37.13 12.84
N GLN A 79 -2.15 -37.18 12.83
CA GLN A 79 -1.33 -36.51 13.84
C GLN A 79 -1.29 -34.98 13.63
N VAL A 80 -1.30 -34.54 12.37
CA VAL A 80 -1.47 -33.12 11.99
C VAL A 80 -2.86 -32.61 12.37
N ALA A 81 -3.91 -33.42 12.15
CA ALA A 81 -5.27 -33.06 12.56
C ALA A 81 -5.39 -32.90 14.08
N LYS A 82 -4.81 -33.81 14.88
CA LYS A 82 -4.80 -33.72 16.35
C LYS A 82 -4.04 -32.50 16.86
N THR A 83 -2.89 -32.18 16.26
CA THR A 83 -2.08 -31.01 16.63
C THR A 83 -2.78 -29.70 16.30
N THR A 84 -3.49 -29.65 15.17
CA THR A 84 -4.29 -28.49 14.74
C THR A 84 -5.47 -28.23 15.68
N VAL A 85 -6.14 -29.29 16.15
CA VAL A 85 -7.22 -29.19 17.14
C VAL A 85 -6.70 -28.72 18.50
N ALA A 86 -5.56 -29.24 18.96
CA ALA A 86 -4.95 -28.79 20.22
C ALA A 86 -4.55 -27.30 20.18
N THR A 87 -4.01 -26.85 19.05
CA THR A 87 -3.60 -25.45 18.83
C THR A 87 -4.80 -24.51 18.79
N ARG A 88 -5.90 -24.96 18.16
CA ARG A 88 -7.18 -24.24 18.13
C ARG A 88 -7.77 -24.04 19.53
N ASN A 89 -7.73 -25.07 20.37
CA ASN A 89 -8.28 -25.00 21.73
C ASN A 89 -7.46 -24.10 22.66
N ALA A 90 -6.13 -24.08 22.48
CA ALA A 90 -5.24 -23.18 23.21
C ALA A 90 -5.47 -21.71 22.83
N ALA A 91 -5.65 -21.41 21.54
CA ALA A 91 -5.95 -20.06 21.07
C ALA A 91 -7.32 -19.54 21.55
N ALA A 92 -8.35 -20.40 21.51
CA ALA A 92 -9.68 -20.06 22.01
C ALA A 92 -9.70 -19.75 23.51
N SER A 93 -8.93 -20.49 24.30
CA SER A 93 -8.83 -20.30 25.76
C SER A 93 -8.13 -18.99 26.12
N GLN A 94 -7.11 -18.58 25.35
CA GLN A 94 -6.42 -17.30 25.55
C GLN A 94 -7.27 -16.10 25.15
N SER A 95 -8.09 -16.23 24.08
CA SER A 95 -9.04 -15.19 23.68
C SER A 95 -10.16 -14.98 24.71
N ALA A 96 -10.62 -16.05 25.38
CA ALA A 96 -11.63 -15.95 26.43
C ALA A 96 -11.11 -15.22 27.69
N GLY A 97 -9.86 -15.48 28.10
CA GLY A 97 -9.23 -14.79 29.23
C GLY A 97 -9.05 -13.27 28.99
N LEU A 98 -8.75 -12.88 27.75
CA LEU A 98 -8.60 -11.47 27.36
C LEU A 98 -9.94 -10.71 27.40
N LEU A 99 -11.03 -11.36 26.96
CA LEU A 99 -12.38 -10.79 26.98
C LEU A 99 -12.93 -10.63 28.41
N GLN A 100 -12.55 -11.51 29.33
CA GLN A 100 -12.97 -11.43 30.73
C GLN A 100 -12.28 -10.29 31.49
N ALA A 101 -11.01 -10.01 31.17
CA ALA A 101 -10.29 -8.84 31.69
C ALA A 101 -10.89 -7.50 31.21
N MET A 102 -11.47 -7.48 30.00
CA MET A 102 -12.13 -6.30 29.43
C MET A 102 -13.49 -5.98 30.10
N ALA A 103 -14.22 -6.98 30.58
CA ALA A 103 -15.53 -6.78 31.22
C ALA A 103 -15.45 -6.08 32.59
N LEU A 104 -14.27 -6.09 33.23
CA LEU A 104 -14.06 -5.53 34.57
C LEU A 104 -13.71 -4.03 34.58
N THR A 105 -13.49 -3.40 33.42
CA THR A 105 -12.99 -2.01 33.34
C THR A 105 -14.04 -0.95 32.93
N THR A 106 -15.31 -1.31 32.76
CA THR A 106 -16.37 -0.36 32.39
C THR A 106 -17.53 -0.32 33.39
N LYS A 107 -17.32 0.35 34.52
CA LYS A 107 -18.42 0.89 35.34
C LYS A 107 -18.09 2.35 35.69
N ASN A 108 -19.03 3.23 35.35
CA ASN A 108 -19.13 4.67 35.65
C ASN A 108 -18.70 5.64 34.53
N ALA A 109 -19.68 6.18 33.80
CA ALA A 109 -19.82 7.63 33.50
C ALA A 109 -20.98 7.90 32.51
N PHE A 110 -22.08 8.53 32.98
CA PHE A 110 -23.02 9.31 32.16
C PHE A 110 -23.83 10.30 33.04
N PRO A 111 -24.08 11.53 32.56
CA PRO A 111 -25.38 12.17 32.76
C PRO A 111 -26.07 12.63 31.45
N LYS A 112 -27.40 12.85 31.54
CA LYS A 112 -28.41 13.07 30.46
C LYS A 112 -28.40 14.49 29.83
N PRO A 113 -29.00 14.69 28.62
CA PRO A 113 -29.16 16.01 28.00
C PRO A 113 -30.58 16.61 28.12
N ASP A 114 -30.65 17.94 28.16
CA ASP A 114 -31.89 18.74 28.07
C ASP A 114 -32.16 19.27 26.65
N LYS A 115 -33.43 19.60 26.41
CA LYS A 115 -34.06 20.01 25.13
C LYS A 115 -34.10 21.54 24.97
N GLU A 116 -34.08 22.04 23.73
CA GLU A 116 -34.93 23.19 23.34
C GLU A 116 -35.18 23.30 21.82
N LYS A 117 -36.33 23.91 21.49
CA LYS A 117 -36.98 24.18 20.18
C LYS A 117 -36.49 25.55 19.61
N ASP A 118 -36.79 26.07 18.41
CA ASP A 118 -38.05 26.21 17.65
C ASP A 118 -37.82 26.64 16.16
N SER A 119 -38.89 26.45 15.36
CA SER A 119 -39.40 27.05 14.08
C SER A 119 -38.64 28.24 13.40
N ASP A 120 -38.73 28.56 12.09
CA ASP A 120 -39.85 28.49 11.12
C ASP A 120 -39.36 28.72 9.65
N SER A 121 -40.25 28.42 8.70
CA SER A 121 -40.27 28.54 7.22
C SER A 121 -40.01 29.96 6.65
N SER A 122 -39.75 30.26 5.36
CA SER A 122 -40.05 29.62 4.08
C SER A 122 -39.26 30.25 2.89
N SER A 123 -39.06 29.44 1.84
CA SER A 123 -39.00 29.78 0.40
C SER A 123 -37.76 30.46 -0.22
N GLY A 124 -37.19 29.77 -1.22
CA GLY A 124 -36.17 30.28 -2.14
C GLY A 124 -35.13 29.23 -2.54
N LYS A 125 -35.50 28.23 -3.35
CA LYS A 125 -34.53 27.28 -3.91
C LYS A 125 -33.63 28.01 -4.93
N SER A 126 -32.35 28.10 -4.61
CA SER A 126 -31.25 28.21 -5.58
C SER A 126 -30.37 26.97 -5.39
N TRP A 127 -30.23 26.15 -6.44
CA TRP A 127 -29.21 25.11 -6.51
C TRP A 127 -27.93 25.80 -6.97
N TYR A 128 -26.83 25.59 -6.26
CA TYR A 128 -25.58 26.39 -6.23
C TYR A 128 -25.59 27.55 -5.22
N GLU A 129 -25.30 27.22 -3.97
CA GLU A 129 -24.47 28.06 -3.10
C GLU A 129 -23.67 27.15 -2.17
N TYR A 130 -22.35 27.28 -2.21
CA TYR A 130 -21.36 26.34 -1.67
C TYR A 130 -21.02 26.73 -0.23
N GLU A 131 -21.40 25.92 0.76
CA GLU A 131 -20.90 26.08 2.13
C GLU A 131 -19.44 25.59 2.18
N SER A 132 -18.51 26.39 2.73
CA SER A 132 -17.10 25.98 2.75
C SER A 132 -16.90 24.74 3.66
N PRO A 133 -16.14 23.71 3.23
CA PRO A 133 -15.97 22.44 3.97
C PRO A 133 -15.44 22.59 5.41
N LEU A 134 -14.81 23.72 5.74
CA LEU A 134 -14.34 24.07 7.08
C LEU A 134 -15.48 24.26 8.10
N HIS A 135 -16.61 24.85 7.67
CA HIS A 135 -17.77 25.05 8.56
C HIS A 135 -18.55 23.76 8.81
N ALA A 136 -18.63 22.88 7.80
CA ALA A 136 -19.23 21.56 7.96
C ALA A 136 -18.41 20.66 8.90
N ARG A 137 -17.07 20.72 8.83
CA ARG A 137 -16.17 19.92 9.68
C ARG A 137 -16.14 20.39 11.14
N ARG A 138 -16.24 21.71 11.43
CA ARG A 138 -16.29 22.22 12.82
C ARG A 138 -17.50 21.72 13.61
N ARG A 139 -18.66 21.54 12.96
CA ARG A 139 -19.86 20.97 13.61
C ARG A 139 -19.70 19.50 13.99
N ILE A 140 -18.87 18.74 13.29
CA ILE A 140 -18.75 17.27 13.45
C ILE A 140 -17.65 16.90 14.47
N ALA A 141 -16.66 17.77 14.65
CA ALA A 141 -15.50 17.52 15.50
C ALA A 141 -15.76 17.47 17.01
N GLU A 142 -16.95 17.86 17.50
CA GLU A 142 -17.26 17.89 18.93
C GLU A 142 -17.65 16.52 19.55
N TYR A 143 -17.68 15.42 18.77
CA TYR A 143 -18.22 14.13 19.23
C TYR A 143 -17.24 12.92 19.22
N GLU A 144 -15.94 13.08 18.91
CA GLU A 144 -15.04 11.94 18.65
C GLU A 144 -13.84 11.79 19.60
N SER A 145 -13.99 11.21 20.81
CA SER A 145 -12.79 10.80 21.58
C SER A 145 -12.75 9.41 22.24
N PRO A 146 -13.84 8.61 22.35
CA PRO A 146 -13.70 7.20 22.81
C PRO A 146 -13.78 6.13 21.71
N LEU A 147 -14.31 6.46 20.52
CA LEU A 147 -14.54 5.49 19.43
C LEU A 147 -13.27 5.07 18.68
N HIS A 148 -12.25 5.92 18.69
CA HIS A 148 -10.99 5.71 17.98
C HIS A 148 -10.15 4.57 18.59
N ALA A 149 -10.18 4.40 19.91
CA ALA A 149 -9.46 3.33 20.60
C ALA A 149 -10.06 1.94 20.33
N ARG A 150 -11.40 1.85 20.22
CA ARG A 150 -12.11 0.58 19.96
C ARG A 150 -11.92 0.07 18.53
N ARG A 151 -11.84 0.96 17.55
CA ARG A 151 -11.65 0.60 16.13
C ARG A 151 -10.26 0.04 15.82
N ARG A 152 -9.21 0.55 16.49
CA ARG A 152 -7.84 0.03 16.33
C ARG A 152 -7.69 -1.41 16.85
N LEU A 153 -8.37 -1.77 17.93
CA LEU A 153 -8.32 -3.12 18.49
C LEU A 153 -9.14 -4.13 17.69
N ALA A 154 -10.28 -3.72 17.10
CA ALA A 154 -11.08 -4.58 16.22
C ALA A 154 -10.35 -4.94 14.91
N ALA A 155 -9.54 -4.03 14.38
CA ALA A 155 -8.73 -4.28 13.18
C ALA A 155 -7.67 -5.37 13.40
N ILE A 156 -7.05 -5.41 14.59
CA ILE A 156 -6.05 -6.42 14.96
C ILE A 156 -6.70 -7.82 15.08
N ALA A 157 -7.91 -7.90 15.63
CA ALA A 157 -8.65 -9.16 15.73
C ALA A 157 -9.08 -9.72 14.36
N SER A 158 -9.40 -8.85 13.39
CA SER A 158 -9.76 -9.24 12.03
C SER A 158 -8.57 -9.82 11.25
N GLN A 159 -7.38 -9.24 11.42
CA GLN A 159 -6.15 -9.74 10.77
C GLN A 159 -5.73 -11.12 11.27
N LEU A 160 -5.96 -11.43 12.55
CA LEU A 160 -5.71 -12.77 13.11
C LEU A 160 -6.71 -13.82 12.60
N GLY A 161 -7.95 -13.42 12.27
CA GLY A 161 -8.96 -14.29 11.67
C GLY A 161 -8.60 -14.77 10.26
N LEU A 162 -8.06 -13.86 9.43
CA LEU A 162 -7.66 -14.16 8.04
C LEU A 162 -6.50 -15.16 7.94
N ALA A 163 -5.59 -15.18 8.92
CA ALA A 163 -4.51 -16.15 8.97
C ALA A 163 -5.01 -17.60 9.18
N THR A 164 -6.21 -17.77 9.74
CA THR A 164 -6.80 -19.11 10.00
C THR A 164 -7.64 -19.66 8.84
N SER A 165 -8.13 -18.81 7.94
CA SER A 165 -8.92 -19.24 6.77
C SER A 165 -8.07 -19.83 5.65
N SER A 166 -6.83 -19.34 5.47
CA SER A 166 -5.91 -19.82 4.42
C SER A 166 -5.45 -21.27 4.62
N ALA A 167 -5.59 -21.83 5.82
CA ALA A 167 -5.25 -23.22 6.11
C ALA A 167 -6.31 -24.23 5.60
N LYS A 168 -7.52 -23.79 5.22
CA LYS A 168 -8.60 -24.68 4.74
C LYS A 168 -8.48 -25.12 3.28
N GLN A 169 -7.70 -24.43 2.44
CA GLN A 169 -7.71 -24.63 0.97
C GLN A 169 -6.50 -25.40 0.41
N ALA A 170 -5.46 -25.65 1.23
CA ALA A 170 -4.24 -26.31 0.79
C ALA A 170 -4.41 -27.79 0.37
N PRO A 171 -5.26 -28.63 1.01
CA PRO A 171 -5.34 -30.05 0.65
C PRO A 171 -6.11 -30.34 -0.64
N SER A 172 -7.11 -29.52 -0.99
CA SER A 172 -7.94 -29.72 -2.19
C SER A 172 -7.23 -29.31 -3.49
N LEU A 173 -6.27 -28.38 -3.41
CA LEU A 173 -5.50 -27.91 -4.57
C LEU A 173 -4.45 -28.93 -5.03
N LEU A 174 -3.86 -29.67 -4.09
CA LEU A 174 -2.87 -30.72 -4.38
C LEU A 174 -3.49 -31.97 -5.01
N ALA A 175 -4.73 -32.32 -4.63
CA ALA A 175 -5.45 -33.44 -5.24
C ALA A 175 -5.86 -33.15 -6.70
N ALA A 176 -6.29 -31.91 -6.99
CA ALA A 176 -6.71 -31.48 -8.33
C ALA A 176 -5.55 -31.46 -9.35
N LEU A 177 -4.32 -31.24 -8.91
CA LEU A 177 -3.12 -31.28 -9.77
C LEU A 177 -2.71 -32.70 -10.19
N SER A 178 -3.24 -33.73 -9.53
CA SER A 178 -2.85 -35.13 -9.78
C SER A 178 -3.76 -35.90 -10.75
N SER A 179 -4.86 -35.30 -11.23
CA SER A 179 -5.93 -36.06 -11.92
C SER A 179 -6.50 -35.45 -13.21
N ALA A 180 -5.81 -34.52 -13.89
CA ALA A 180 -6.32 -33.95 -15.15
C ALA A 180 -5.81 -34.72 -16.39
N PRO A 181 -6.71 -35.24 -17.26
CA PRO A 181 -6.32 -35.84 -18.54
C PRO A 181 -6.04 -34.77 -19.60
N SER A 182 -5.05 -35.02 -20.45
CA SER A 182 -4.62 -34.15 -21.54
C SER A 182 -5.66 -34.07 -22.65
N SER A 183 -6.32 -32.92 -22.82
CA SER A 183 -7.05 -32.58 -24.04
C SER A 183 -6.36 -31.44 -24.79
N SER A 184 -6.35 -31.57 -26.11
CA SER A 184 -5.60 -30.76 -27.06
C SER A 184 -6.22 -29.37 -27.27
N SER A 185 -5.72 -28.37 -26.54
CA SER A 185 -5.85 -26.94 -26.91
C SER A 185 -4.51 -26.19 -26.87
N SER A 186 -3.39 -26.92 -26.85
CA SER A 186 -2.07 -26.39 -26.51
C SER A 186 -1.37 -25.59 -27.63
N HIS A 187 -1.86 -25.58 -28.86
CA HIS A 187 -1.13 -24.91 -29.95
C HIS A 187 -1.28 -23.37 -29.95
N SER A 188 -2.38 -22.80 -29.44
CA SER A 188 -2.59 -21.34 -29.43
C SER A 188 -1.93 -20.65 -28.22
N SER A 189 -2.05 -21.22 -27.02
CA SER A 189 -1.41 -20.66 -25.81
C SER A 189 0.12 -20.76 -25.86
N TRP A 190 0.66 -21.80 -26.49
CA TRP A 190 2.10 -22.00 -26.59
C TRP A 190 2.76 -21.00 -27.55
N LEU A 191 2.14 -20.71 -28.71
CA LEU A 191 2.58 -19.64 -29.63
C LEU A 191 2.47 -18.25 -29.00
N SER A 192 1.40 -17.97 -28.24
CA SER A 192 1.25 -16.72 -27.48
C SER A 192 2.33 -16.58 -26.40
N SER A 193 2.60 -17.64 -25.63
CA SER A 193 3.64 -17.64 -24.59
C SER A 193 5.04 -17.42 -25.17
N GLN A 194 5.37 -18.07 -26.30
CA GLN A 194 6.63 -17.83 -27.01
C GLN A 194 6.74 -16.40 -27.53
N SER A 195 5.63 -15.81 -27.99
CA SER A 195 5.64 -14.42 -28.46
C SER A 195 5.86 -13.42 -27.32
N SER A 196 5.32 -13.68 -26.12
CA SER A 196 5.51 -12.82 -24.95
C SER A 196 6.90 -12.94 -24.34
N GLU A 197 7.48 -14.14 -24.31
CA GLU A 197 8.82 -14.36 -23.74
C GLU A 197 9.94 -13.73 -24.56
N ARG A 198 9.68 -13.38 -25.83
CA ARG A 198 10.67 -12.71 -26.67
C ARG A 198 11.22 -11.43 -26.02
N TRP A 199 10.38 -10.71 -25.25
CA TRP A 199 10.75 -9.45 -24.62
C TRP A 199 11.77 -9.61 -23.48
N ALA A 200 11.92 -10.82 -22.95
CA ALA A 200 12.94 -11.11 -21.95
C ALA A 200 14.37 -10.94 -22.50
N THR A 201 14.57 -11.18 -23.80
CA THR A 201 15.91 -11.21 -24.44
C THR A 201 16.06 -10.35 -25.68
N LEU A 202 14.96 -9.88 -26.29
CA LEU A 202 15.02 -9.08 -27.52
C LEU A 202 15.84 -7.81 -27.33
N SER A 203 16.76 -7.50 -28.24
CA SER A 203 17.45 -6.22 -28.21
C SER A 203 16.46 -5.10 -28.52
N LEU A 204 16.25 -4.19 -27.57
CA LEU A 204 15.43 -3.00 -27.78
C LEU A 204 16.30 -1.87 -28.34
N PRO A 205 15.75 -0.97 -29.17
CA PRO A 205 16.48 0.21 -29.62
C PRO A 205 16.82 1.09 -28.41
N ALA A 206 18.03 1.65 -28.40
CA ALA A 206 18.37 2.73 -27.48
C ALA A 206 17.47 3.95 -27.74
N TYR A 207 17.25 4.80 -26.72
CA TYR A 207 16.36 5.96 -26.79
C TYR A 207 16.65 6.86 -27.99
N LYS A 208 17.93 7.17 -28.23
CA LYS A 208 18.37 8.00 -29.37
C LYS A 208 18.05 7.41 -30.76
N ASN A 209 17.76 6.11 -30.83
CA ASN A 209 17.44 5.39 -32.05
C ASN A 209 15.92 5.14 -32.21
N LEU A 210 15.11 5.57 -31.24
CA LEU A 210 13.66 5.51 -31.39
C LEU A 210 13.20 6.45 -32.51
N PRO A 211 12.20 6.04 -33.32
CA PRO A 211 11.67 6.88 -34.37
C PRO A 211 11.04 8.16 -33.80
N SER A 212 10.97 9.18 -34.65
CA SER A 212 10.21 10.40 -34.35
C SER A 212 8.80 10.29 -34.91
N GLN A 213 7.81 10.83 -34.20
CA GLN A 213 6.44 10.98 -34.68
C GLN A 213 6.10 12.45 -34.87
N GLY A 214 5.73 12.85 -36.09
CA GLY A 214 5.39 14.25 -36.40
C GLY A 214 6.49 15.25 -36.00
N GLY A 215 7.76 14.83 -36.06
CA GLY A 215 8.92 15.63 -35.66
C GLY A 215 9.31 15.51 -34.18
N TRP A 216 8.50 14.86 -33.33
CA TRP A 216 8.81 14.65 -31.91
C TRP A 216 9.60 13.35 -31.72
N PRO A 217 10.80 13.39 -31.10
CA PRO A 217 11.66 12.22 -30.97
C PRO A 217 11.16 11.22 -29.91
N GLY A 218 11.74 10.02 -29.89
CA GLY A 218 11.54 9.09 -28.77
C GLY A 218 10.21 8.34 -28.78
N CYS A 219 9.63 8.05 -29.95
CA CYS A 219 8.36 7.34 -30.07
C CYS A 219 8.56 5.81 -30.07
N ALA A 220 7.82 5.08 -29.23
CA ALA A 220 7.95 3.62 -29.11
C ALA A 220 6.75 2.82 -29.64
N TRP A 221 5.84 3.44 -30.40
CA TRP A 221 4.58 2.79 -30.81
C TRP A 221 4.77 1.51 -31.62
N ASP A 222 5.85 1.42 -32.39
CA ASP A 222 6.17 0.23 -33.20
C ASP A 222 7.03 -0.81 -32.46
N VAL A 223 7.52 -0.48 -31.26
CA VAL A 223 8.44 -1.36 -30.51
C VAL A 223 7.74 -2.64 -30.06
N TRP A 224 6.52 -2.51 -29.55
CA TRP A 224 5.76 -3.61 -28.92
C TRP A 224 4.85 -4.35 -29.90
N GLY A 225 4.68 -3.82 -31.11
CA GLY A 225 3.89 -4.38 -32.19
C GLY A 225 2.55 -3.67 -32.40
N PRO A 226 1.93 -3.83 -33.60
CA PRO A 226 0.70 -3.12 -33.94
C PRO A 226 -0.46 -3.44 -32.99
N GLY A 227 -1.17 -2.42 -32.53
CA GLY A 227 -2.35 -2.56 -31.68
C GLY A 227 -2.06 -2.87 -30.21
N ASP A 228 -0.79 -2.80 -29.79
CA ASP A 228 -0.38 -3.01 -28.40
C ASP A 228 -1.18 -2.15 -27.40
N GLN A 229 -1.46 -2.75 -26.24
CA GLN A 229 -2.25 -2.15 -25.16
C GLN A 229 -1.49 -2.12 -23.81
N LEU A 230 -0.24 -2.58 -23.78
CA LEU A 230 0.55 -2.77 -22.56
C LEU A 230 1.83 -1.93 -22.50
N GLY A 231 2.37 -1.54 -23.65
CA GLY A 231 3.62 -0.81 -23.77
C GLY A 231 4.78 -1.51 -23.07
N THR A 232 5.51 -0.78 -22.22
CA THR A 232 6.65 -1.32 -21.46
C THR A 232 6.26 -2.43 -20.47
N ILE A 233 4.98 -2.62 -20.13
CA ILE A 233 4.52 -3.76 -19.31
C ILE A 233 4.78 -5.10 -20.02
N ASN A 234 4.91 -5.12 -21.35
CA ASN A 234 5.34 -6.30 -22.10
C ASN A 234 6.72 -6.84 -21.64
N LEU A 235 7.54 -6.05 -20.95
CA LEU A 235 8.80 -6.48 -20.33
C LEU A 235 8.60 -7.42 -19.13
N LEU A 236 7.41 -7.45 -18.51
CA LEU A 236 7.10 -8.30 -17.37
C LEU A 236 6.72 -9.71 -17.82
N THR A 237 7.64 -10.38 -18.52
CA THR A 237 7.44 -11.75 -19.02
C THR A 237 7.38 -12.77 -17.88
N GLU A 238 6.80 -13.95 -18.13
CA GLU A 238 6.69 -15.00 -17.11
C GLU A 238 8.07 -15.40 -16.56
N SER A 239 9.08 -15.47 -17.41
CA SER A 239 10.45 -15.82 -16.97
C SER A 239 11.09 -14.75 -16.08
N LEU A 240 10.89 -13.46 -16.37
CA LEU A 240 11.40 -12.36 -15.55
C LEU A 240 10.64 -12.25 -14.22
N VAL A 241 9.31 -12.42 -14.24
CA VAL A 241 8.48 -12.44 -13.03
C VAL A 241 8.82 -13.62 -12.14
N LEU A 242 8.98 -14.83 -12.70
CA LEU A 242 9.39 -16.01 -11.96
C LEU A 242 10.78 -15.84 -11.34
N ARG A 243 11.73 -15.25 -12.07
CA ARG A 243 13.06 -14.92 -11.56
C ARG A 243 12.96 -13.94 -10.40
N ALA A 244 12.18 -12.87 -10.53
CA ALA A 244 11.95 -11.91 -9.46
C ALA A 244 11.36 -12.58 -8.21
N ALA A 245 10.34 -13.42 -8.36
CA ALA A 245 9.75 -14.14 -7.23
C ALA A 245 10.78 -15.02 -6.50
N LYS A 246 11.56 -15.82 -7.25
CA LYS A 246 12.61 -16.71 -6.69
C LYS A 246 13.73 -15.95 -6.02
N GLU A 247 14.18 -14.84 -6.60
CA GLU A 247 15.33 -14.08 -6.11
C GLU A 247 14.97 -13.11 -4.98
N GLN A 248 13.77 -12.54 -4.99
CA GLN A 248 13.43 -11.44 -4.10
C GLN A 248 12.61 -11.86 -2.88
N ILE A 249 11.84 -12.95 -2.93
CA ILE A 249 11.07 -13.45 -1.78
C ILE A 249 11.94 -14.43 -0.99
N LYS A 250 12.59 -13.93 0.06
CA LYS A 250 13.52 -14.66 0.93
C LYS A 250 13.02 -14.80 2.36
N VAL A 251 12.29 -13.81 2.87
CA VAL A 251 11.85 -13.77 4.27
C VAL A 251 10.33 -13.75 4.44
N GLY A 252 9.58 -13.52 3.37
CA GLY A 252 8.11 -13.44 3.38
C GLY A 252 7.56 -12.17 4.03
N ARG A 253 8.41 -11.18 4.32
CA ARG A 253 7.98 -9.90 4.89
C ARG A 253 7.39 -9.04 3.78
N THR A 254 6.12 -8.67 3.93
CA THR A 254 5.40 -7.83 2.96
C THR A 254 5.11 -6.44 3.53
N VAL A 255 5.22 -5.43 2.69
CA VAL A 255 4.92 -4.02 2.99
C VAL A 255 3.86 -3.54 2.00
N SER A 256 2.75 -3.00 2.51
CA SER A 256 1.78 -2.29 1.68
C SER A 256 2.36 -0.96 1.23
N LEU A 257 2.21 -0.64 -0.05
CA LEU A 257 2.64 0.63 -0.64
C LEU A 257 1.46 1.58 -0.88
N ASN A 258 0.27 1.19 -0.42
CA ASN A 258 -0.94 1.98 -0.54
C ASN A 258 -1.00 2.97 0.62
N TRP A 259 -1.00 4.25 0.29
CA TRP A 259 -1.37 5.31 1.19
C TRP A 259 -2.85 5.19 1.55
N PRO A 260 -3.28 5.54 2.78
CA PRO A 260 -4.69 5.48 3.14
C PRO A 260 -5.51 6.28 2.11
N VAL A 261 -6.57 5.69 1.57
CA VAL A 261 -7.41 6.32 0.52
C VAL A 261 -8.04 7.66 0.93
N HIS A 262 -8.02 7.97 2.22
CA HIS A 262 -8.45 9.25 2.80
C HIS A 262 -7.41 10.37 2.63
N LEU A 263 -6.20 10.02 2.16
CA LEU A 263 -5.06 10.92 2.01
C LEU A 263 -4.65 11.04 0.53
N PRO A 264 -4.21 12.25 0.12
CA PRO A 264 -4.19 13.47 0.92
C PRO A 264 -5.62 14.00 1.16
N ALA A 265 -5.86 14.59 2.34
CA ALA A 265 -7.19 15.09 2.73
C ALA A 265 -7.73 16.16 1.78
N GLU A 266 -6.84 16.92 1.16
CA GLU A 266 -7.12 17.85 0.06
C GLU A 266 -6.30 17.37 -1.16
N PRO A 267 -6.92 16.65 -2.12
CA PRO A 267 -6.21 16.18 -3.31
C PRO A 267 -5.66 17.29 -4.19
N PHE A 268 -4.50 17.01 -4.77
CA PHE A 268 -3.83 17.90 -5.71
C PHE A 268 -4.59 17.97 -7.04
N PHE A 269 -4.28 18.97 -7.87
CA PHE A 269 -4.89 19.19 -9.18
C PHE A 269 -6.42 19.37 -9.15
N ARG A 270 -6.95 19.95 -8.06
CA ARG A 270 -8.41 20.19 -7.85
C ARG A 270 -9.24 18.90 -7.90
N ARG A 271 -8.63 17.74 -7.61
CA ARG A 271 -9.33 16.46 -7.57
C ARG A 271 -10.20 16.37 -6.30
N LYS A 272 -11.23 15.53 -6.33
CA LYS A 272 -12.19 15.37 -5.22
C LYS A 272 -11.66 14.34 -4.21
N ALA A 273 -11.69 14.70 -2.93
CA ALA A 273 -11.40 13.77 -1.83
C ALA A 273 -12.39 12.61 -1.81
N VAL A 274 -11.96 11.46 -1.30
CA VAL A 274 -12.81 10.27 -1.18
C VAL A 274 -14.01 10.53 -0.26
N THR A 275 -15.17 9.99 -0.62
CA THR A 275 -16.32 9.87 0.29
C THR A 275 -16.47 8.42 0.71
N HIS A 276 -16.56 8.17 2.02
CA HIS A 276 -16.80 6.85 2.60
C HIS A 276 -18.05 6.89 3.49
N LYS A 277 -19.09 6.13 3.11
CA LYS A 277 -20.40 6.16 3.80
C LYS A 277 -20.97 4.76 4.04
N PRO A 278 -21.09 4.31 5.30
CA PRO A 278 -21.87 3.11 5.65
C PRO A 278 -23.37 3.31 5.36
N PHE A 279 -24.05 2.31 4.79
CA PHE A 279 -25.48 2.38 4.48
C PHE A 279 -26.29 1.12 4.83
N GLY A 280 -25.76 -0.08 4.62
CA GLY A 280 -26.49 -1.34 4.83
C GLY A 280 -26.40 -1.85 6.26
N LYS A 281 -27.19 -1.31 7.19
CA LYS A 281 -27.16 -1.68 8.63
C LYS A 281 -28.15 -2.79 9.03
N GLY A 282 -28.54 -3.63 8.07
CA GLY A 282 -29.55 -4.67 8.27
C GLY A 282 -31.00 -4.23 8.03
N GLY A 283 -31.96 -5.05 8.48
CA GLY A 283 -33.39 -4.81 8.32
C GLY A 283 -34.27 -6.05 8.55
N PRO A 284 -35.60 -5.96 8.28
CA PRO A 284 -36.55 -7.05 8.46
C PRO A 284 -36.15 -8.36 7.77
N GLY A 285 -35.52 -8.28 6.59
CA GLY A 285 -35.05 -9.44 5.84
C GLY A 285 -33.93 -10.23 6.54
N TYR A 286 -33.21 -9.61 7.48
CA TYR A 286 -32.14 -10.26 8.25
C TYR A 286 -32.59 -10.61 9.68
N THR A 287 -33.40 -9.74 10.30
CA THR A 287 -33.90 -9.94 11.66
C THR A 287 -34.89 -11.10 11.74
N LYS A 288 -35.82 -11.24 10.78
CA LYS A 288 -36.80 -12.33 10.81
C LYS A 288 -36.16 -13.72 10.74
N PRO A 289 -35.27 -14.04 9.76
CA PRO A 289 -34.59 -15.35 9.75
C PRO A 289 -33.74 -15.60 11.00
N ARG A 290 -33.10 -14.55 11.55
CA ARG A 290 -32.35 -14.65 12.82
C ARG A 290 -33.27 -15.04 13.97
N ASP A 291 -34.39 -14.35 14.11
CA ASP A 291 -35.32 -14.55 15.23
C ASP A 291 -36.00 -15.93 15.14
N ASP A 292 -36.37 -16.36 13.93
CA ASP A 292 -36.88 -17.72 13.67
C ASP A 292 -35.84 -18.78 14.05
N TYR A 293 -34.57 -18.57 13.70
CA TYR A 293 -33.47 -19.47 14.07
C TYR A 293 -33.23 -19.48 15.59
N ILE A 294 -33.25 -18.32 16.26
CA ILE A 294 -33.12 -18.22 17.72
C ILE A 294 -34.25 -18.99 18.42
N ALA A 295 -35.50 -18.83 17.94
CA ALA A 295 -36.65 -19.53 18.49
C ALA A 295 -36.50 -21.05 18.35
N HIS A 296 -36.05 -21.52 17.18
CA HIS A 296 -35.76 -22.93 16.95
C HIS A 296 -34.67 -23.46 17.89
N VAL A 297 -33.55 -22.76 18.01
CA VAL A 297 -32.44 -23.19 18.89
C VAL A 297 -32.89 -23.24 20.34
N ARG A 298 -33.64 -22.25 20.82
CA ARG A 298 -34.18 -22.23 22.20
C ARG A 298 -35.11 -23.41 22.50
N SER A 299 -35.75 -24.00 21.50
CA SER A 299 -36.57 -25.20 21.68
C SER A 299 -35.75 -26.45 22.05
N THR A 300 -34.46 -26.47 21.71
CA THR A 300 -33.55 -27.61 21.97
C THR A 300 -32.44 -27.28 22.97
N GLN A 301 -32.13 -26.00 23.18
CA GLN A 301 -31.06 -25.51 24.05
C GLN A 301 -31.54 -24.23 24.78
N PRO A 302 -32.17 -24.36 25.97
CA PRO A 302 -32.75 -23.22 26.68
C PRO A 302 -31.69 -22.24 27.23
N ASP A 303 -30.46 -22.71 27.46
CA ASP A 303 -29.36 -21.91 28.02
C ASP A 303 -28.67 -21.00 26.98
N VAL A 304 -29.18 -20.94 25.74
CA VAL A 304 -28.61 -20.10 24.69
C VAL A 304 -28.79 -18.62 25.01
N LEU A 305 -27.65 -17.95 25.19
CA LEU A 305 -27.55 -16.52 25.43
C LEU A 305 -27.81 -15.74 24.14
N VAL A 306 -28.84 -14.88 24.16
CA VAL A 306 -29.15 -13.94 23.09
C VAL A 306 -28.98 -12.53 23.64
N ARG A 307 -28.19 -11.70 22.95
CA ARG A 307 -28.01 -10.29 23.34
C ARG A 307 -29.24 -9.48 22.96
N GLU A 308 -29.62 -8.51 23.79
CA GLU A 308 -30.85 -7.70 23.63
C GLU A 308 -30.78 -6.62 22.53
N ASP A 309 -29.82 -6.71 21.61
CA ASP A 309 -29.72 -5.76 20.48
C ASP A 309 -30.55 -6.28 19.31
N THR A 310 -31.62 -5.55 18.97
CA THR A 310 -32.51 -5.91 17.86
C THR A 310 -31.87 -5.67 16.50
N ASN A 311 -30.84 -4.83 16.40
CA ASN A 311 -30.10 -4.62 15.17
C ASN A 311 -29.29 -5.87 14.81
N VAL A 312 -29.01 -6.05 13.52
CA VAL A 312 -28.15 -7.14 13.04
C VAL A 312 -26.74 -6.61 12.79
N PRO A 313 -25.68 -7.39 13.08
CA PRO A 313 -24.30 -6.97 12.89
C PRO A 313 -23.88 -7.06 11.41
N ILE A 314 -24.58 -6.32 10.54
CA ILE A 314 -24.36 -6.23 9.10
C ILE A 314 -24.02 -4.77 8.78
N SER A 315 -23.03 -4.56 7.90
CA SER A 315 -22.62 -3.23 7.46
C SER A 315 -22.12 -3.27 6.03
N ASP A 316 -22.87 -2.63 5.12
CA ASP A 316 -22.39 -2.29 3.77
C ASP A 316 -21.99 -0.81 3.70
N GLU A 317 -21.18 -0.46 2.70
CA GLU A 317 -20.64 0.89 2.52
C GLU A 317 -20.59 1.32 1.05
N ILE A 318 -20.60 2.64 0.84
CA ILE A 318 -20.40 3.28 -0.46
C ILE A 318 -19.07 4.03 -0.41
N LEU A 319 -18.28 3.84 -1.47
CA LEU A 319 -17.06 4.59 -1.73
C LEU A 319 -17.26 5.41 -3.01
N GLU A 320 -17.09 6.72 -2.93
CA GLU A 320 -16.98 7.61 -4.09
C GLU A 320 -15.53 8.08 -4.17
N LEU A 321 -14.84 7.69 -5.25
CA LEU A 321 -13.40 7.84 -5.39
C LEU A 321 -13.07 8.52 -6.73
N ASN A 322 -12.21 9.53 -6.69
CA ASN A 322 -11.42 9.93 -7.85
C ASN A 322 -10.16 9.05 -7.89
N THR A 323 -9.97 8.30 -8.98
CA THR A 323 -8.91 7.28 -9.08
C THR A 323 -7.49 7.84 -9.07
N GLN A 324 -7.35 9.18 -9.11
CA GLN A 324 -6.08 9.90 -9.07
C GLN A 324 -5.92 10.73 -7.77
N SER A 325 -6.64 10.41 -6.69
CA SER A 325 -6.62 11.21 -5.45
C SER A 325 -5.85 10.56 -4.30
N GLY A 326 -4.99 9.60 -4.59
CA GLY A 326 -4.20 8.84 -3.61
C GLY A 326 -3.22 7.92 -4.35
N SER A 327 -2.72 6.87 -3.70
CA SER A 327 -1.83 5.91 -4.39
C SER A 327 -2.51 5.33 -5.63
N GLN A 328 -1.90 5.53 -6.79
CA GLN A 328 -2.55 5.31 -8.08
C GLN A 328 -1.60 4.81 -9.15
N TRP A 329 -2.16 4.18 -10.18
CA TRP A 329 -1.53 3.96 -11.47
C TRP A 329 -2.27 4.74 -12.55
N ASP A 330 -1.53 5.55 -13.29
CA ASP A 330 -2.01 6.22 -14.48
C ASP A 330 -1.87 5.31 -15.70
N GLY A 331 -2.99 5.07 -16.37
CA GLY A 331 -3.05 4.30 -17.61
C GLY A 331 -2.87 5.20 -18.84
N PHE A 332 -2.80 4.59 -20.02
CA PHE A 332 -2.50 5.30 -21.27
C PHE A 332 -3.61 6.22 -21.77
N ARG A 333 -4.79 6.21 -21.12
CA ARG A 333 -5.86 7.21 -21.34
C ARG A 333 -5.71 8.47 -20.48
N HIS A 334 -4.78 8.48 -19.52
CA HIS A 334 -4.67 9.55 -18.53
C HIS A 334 -4.12 10.84 -19.13
N PHE A 335 -3.00 10.74 -19.84
CA PHE A 335 -2.32 11.89 -20.40
C PHE A 335 -1.87 11.59 -21.82
N GLY A 336 -2.30 12.43 -22.76
CA GLY A 336 -1.90 12.35 -24.17
C GLY A 336 -0.69 13.26 -24.44
N HIS A 337 -0.05 13.07 -25.60
CA HIS A 337 0.98 13.97 -26.09
C HIS A 337 0.30 15.23 -26.65
N MET A 338 0.42 16.35 -25.96
CA MET A 338 -0.37 17.55 -26.25
C MET A 338 -0.10 18.14 -27.64
N PRO A 339 1.17 18.28 -28.10
CA PRO A 339 1.44 18.84 -29.42
C PRO A 339 0.93 17.97 -30.59
N LEU A 340 0.94 16.64 -30.42
CA LEU A 340 0.43 15.71 -31.45
C LEU A 340 -1.07 15.46 -31.31
N ASN A 341 -1.67 15.80 -30.17
CA ASN A 341 -3.08 15.61 -29.85
C ASN A 341 -3.56 14.15 -29.94
N VAL A 342 -2.73 13.24 -29.42
CA VAL A 342 -2.94 11.78 -29.45
C VAL A 342 -2.57 11.14 -28.11
N PHE A 343 -3.10 9.94 -27.88
CA PHE A 343 -2.69 9.02 -26.82
C PHE A 343 -1.73 7.96 -27.37
N TYR A 344 -1.37 6.99 -26.52
CA TYR A 344 -0.49 5.89 -26.88
C TYR A 344 -0.89 5.17 -28.18
N GLY A 345 0.10 4.75 -28.96
CA GLY A 345 -0.10 4.08 -30.24
C GLY A 345 -0.71 4.98 -31.32
N GLY A 346 -0.69 6.31 -31.13
CA GLY A 346 -1.29 7.27 -32.06
C GLY A 346 -2.81 7.33 -31.98
N ALA A 347 -3.42 6.82 -30.91
CA ALA A 347 -4.87 6.87 -30.73
C ALA A 347 -5.36 8.32 -30.68
N GLU A 348 -6.26 8.68 -31.59
CA GLU A 348 -6.80 10.05 -31.68
C GLU A 348 -7.50 10.46 -30.38
N ARG A 349 -7.32 11.71 -29.95
CA ARG A 349 -7.98 12.26 -28.75
C ARG A 349 -9.48 11.95 -28.71
N ALA A 350 -10.18 12.14 -29.83
CA ALA A 350 -11.62 11.93 -29.92
C ALA A 350 -12.02 10.47 -29.68
N SER A 351 -11.23 9.50 -30.15
CA SER A 351 -11.50 8.07 -29.95
C SER A 351 -11.48 7.64 -28.47
N ILE A 352 -10.69 8.35 -27.65
CA ILE A 352 -10.57 8.09 -26.23
C ILE A 352 -11.57 8.94 -25.43
N GLN A 353 -11.58 10.26 -25.64
CA GLN A 353 -12.38 11.15 -24.79
C GLN A 353 -13.88 11.08 -25.08
N ASN A 354 -14.29 10.90 -26.34
CA ASN A 354 -15.72 10.82 -26.66
C ASN A 354 -16.35 9.51 -26.14
N SER A 355 -15.55 8.52 -25.75
CA SER A 355 -16.08 7.32 -25.08
C SER A 355 -16.77 7.60 -23.75
N PHE A 356 -16.51 8.76 -23.11
CA PHE A 356 -17.18 9.19 -21.88
C PHE A 356 -18.54 9.86 -22.14
N GLU A 357 -18.81 10.30 -23.36
CA GLU A 357 -20.13 10.83 -23.74
C GLU A 357 -21.19 9.71 -23.78
N ASP A 358 -20.73 8.46 -23.97
CA ASP A 358 -21.55 7.27 -23.83
C ASP A 358 -21.78 6.94 -22.35
N ALA A 359 -22.89 7.49 -21.82
CA ALA A 359 -23.37 7.19 -20.47
C ALA A 359 -24.22 5.91 -20.40
N SER A 360 -24.30 5.12 -21.48
CA SER A 360 -25.04 3.86 -21.45
C SER A 360 -24.42 2.93 -20.39
N PRO A 361 -25.25 2.20 -19.64
CA PRO A 361 -24.73 1.25 -18.67
C PRO A 361 -23.91 0.20 -19.40
N GLN A 362 -22.75 -0.09 -18.83
CA GLN A 362 -21.94 -1.20 -19.29
C GLN A 362 -22.77 -2.49 -19.31
N PRO A 363 -22.66 -3.32 -20.36
CA PRO A 363 -23.50 -4.49 -20.49
C PRO A 363 -23.24 -5.48 -19.34
N GLY A 364 -24.32 -5.95 -18.72
CA GLY A 364 -24.25 -6.95 -17.64
C GLY A 364 -23.89 -8.36 -18.12
N ASP A 365 -23.88 -8.60 -19.44
CA ASP A 365 -23.46 -9.87 -20.04
C ASP A 365 -21.95 -9.88 -20.30
N PRO A 366 -21.17 -10.78 -19.66
CA PRO A 366 -19.74 -10.97 -19.92
C PRO A 366 -19.38 -11.13 -21.40
N LYS A 367 -20.26 -11.70 -22.25
CA LYS A 367 -19.97 -11.87 -23.68
C LYS A 367 -19.94 -10.56 -24.45
N ALA A 368 -20.72 -9.57 -24.03
CA ALA A 368 -20.79 -8.26 -24.68
C ALA A 368 -19.50 -7.43 -24.51
N TRP A 369 -18.60 -7.82 -23.60
CA TRP A 369 -17.32 -7.16 -23.39
C TRP A 369 -16.28 -7.48 -24.47
N ASN A 370 -16.50 -8.51 -25.28
CA ASN A 370 -15.57 -8.99 -26.31
C ASN A 370 -15.95 -8.58 -27.74
N THR A 371 -17.00 -7.78 -27.93
CA THR A 371 -17.34 -7.28 -29.28
C THR A 371 -16.31 -6.27 -29.76
N GLU A 372 -16.20 -6.06 -31.06
CA GLU A 372 -15.26 -5.10 -31.64
C GLU A 372 -15.57 -3.67 -31.19
N GLU A 373 -16.86 -3.35 -31.01
CA GLU A 373 -17.31 -2.06 -30.48
C GLU A 373 -16.85 -1.87 -29.03
N ALA A 374 -16.98 -2.90 -28.19
CA ALA A 374 -16.52 -2.85 -26.80
C ALA A 374 -15.00 -2.73 -26.72
N LYS A 375 -14.25 -3.47 -27.53
CA LYS A 375 -12.78 -3.36 -27.61
C LYS A 375 -12.35 -1.96 -28.03
N LYS A 376 -12.96 -1.39 -29.07
CA LYS A 376 -12.66 -0.04 -29.53
C LYS A 376 -12.98 1.02 -28.47
N ARG A 377 -14.13 0.90 -27.80
CA ARG A 377 -14.55 1.80 -26.72
C ARG A 377 -13.60 1.74 -25.51
N ASN A 378 -13.11 0.55 -25.18
CA ASN A 378 -12.28 0.29 -24.01
C ASN A 378 -10.78 0.37 -24.27
N ALA A 379 -10.35 0.62 -25.51
CA ALA A 379 -8.95 0.69 -25.90
C ALA A 379 -8.14 1.58 -24.92
N LEU A 380 -6.94 1.11 -24.61
CA LEU A 380 -5.97 1.72 -23.69
C LEU A 380 -6.45 1.78 -22.22
N GLY A 381 -7.59 1.18 -21.90
CA GLY A 381 -8.16 1.22 -20.55
C GLY A 381 -7.35 0.43 -19.53
N ILE A 382 -7.38 0.88 -18.28
CA ILE A 382 -6.59 0.33 -17.17
C ILE A 382 -6.84 -1.17 -16.92
N HIS A 383 -7.99 -1.72 -17.35
CA HIS A 383 -8.26 -3.15 -17.32
C HIS A 383 -7.19 -4.02 -18.02
N HIS A 384 -6.49 -3.52 -19.06
CA HIS A 384 -5.40 -4.28 -19.68
C HIS A 384 -4.25 -4.53 -18.69
N LEU A 385 -3.89 -3.50 -17.90
CA LEU A 385 -2.90 -3.63 -16.83
C LEU A 385 -3.43 -4.48 -15.68
N ALA A 386 -4.74 -4.42 -15.38
CA ALA A 386 -5.37 -5.26 -14.35
C ALA A 386 -5.38 -6.75 -14.73
N GLN A 387 -5.60 -7.08 -16.00
CA GLN A 387 -5.63 -8.46 -16.51
C GLN A 387 -4.23 -9.06 -16.63
N HIS A 388 -3.22 -8.25 -16.95
CA HIS A 388 -1.82 -8.66 -16.95
C HIS A 388 -1.25 -8.74 -15.53
N GLY A 389 -1.58 -7.75 -14.69
CA GLY A 389 -0.92 -7.50 -13.41
C GLY A 389 0.41 -6.77 -13.60
N ILE A 390 0.80 -5.98 -12.59
CA ILE A 390 2.11 -5.31 -12.55
C ILE A 390 2.92 -6.01 -11.47
N CYS A 391 3.56 -7.12 -11.86
CA CYS A 391 4.32 -7.97 -10.96
C CYS A 391 5.74 -8.16 -11.50
N GLY A 392 6.75 -8.14 -10.64
CA GLY A 392 8.14 -8.26 -11.09
C GLY A 392 9.15 -7.88 -10.01
N ARG A 393 10.35 -7.50 -10.43
CA ARG A 393 11.38 -7.01 -9.51
C ARG A 393 11.17 -5.52 -9.29
N GLY A 394 10.84 -5.14 -8.06
CA GLY A 394 10.83 -3.75 -7.64
C GLY A 394 12.21 -3.30 -7.17
N VAL A 395 12.53 -2.04 -7.46
CA VAL A 395 13.75 -1.36 -7.02
C VAL A 395 13.35 -0.04 -6.38
N LEU A 396 13.71 0.19 -5.12
CA LEU A 396 13.54 1.48 -4.47
C LEU A 396 14.85 2.27 -4.54
N LEU A 397 14.81 3.51 -5.05
CA LEU A 397 15.83 4.53 -4.82
C LEU A 397 15.32 5.53 -3.80
N ASP A 398 15.94 5.56 -2.62
CA ASP A 398 15.63 6.51 -1.55
C ASP A 398 16.48 7.77 -1.69
N VAL A 399 16.14 8.55 -2.71
CA VAL A 399 16.84 9.79 -3.06
C VAL A 399 16.71 10.81 -1.94
N PHE A 400 15.53 10.90 -1.31
CA PHE A 400 15.29 11.85 -0.24
C PHE A 400 16.21 11.64 0.97
N GLU A 401 16.34 10.39 1.45
CA GLU A 401 17.25 10.09 2.56
C GLU A 401 18.71 10.21 2.12
N TYR A 402 19.06 9.72 0.92
CA TYR A 402 20.43 9.81 0.39
C TYR A 402 20.92 11.26 0.35
N LEU A 403 20.17 12.17 -0.27
CA LEU A 403 20.55 13.58 -0.39
C LEU A 403 20.48 14.32 0.95
N SER A 404 19.61 13.91 1.88
CA SER A 404 19.59 14.47 3.24
C SER A 404 20.88 14.18 4.03
N HIS A 405 21.56 13.08 3.72
CA HIS A 405 22.85 12.71 4.33
C HIS A 405 24.07 13.25 3.56
N HIS A 406 24.02 13.24 2.23
CA HIS A 406 25.20 13.45 1.39
C HIS A 406 25.22 14.81 0.67
N GLY A 407 24.10 15.54 0.65
CA GLY A 407 23.94 16.74 -0.15
C GLY A 407 24.04 16.45 -1.65
N THR A 408 24.38 17.46 -2.44
CA THR A 408 24.50 17.37 -3.90
C THR A 408 25.89 17.70 -4.40
N ASP A 409 26.95 17.39 -3.66
CA ASP A 409 28.31 17.74 -4.09
C ASP A 409 28.69 17.08 -5.46
N HIS A 410 27.99 16.01 -5.86
CA HIS A 410 28.09 15.38 -7.18
C HIS A 410 27.34 16.12 -8.30
N VAL A 411 26.48 17.09 -8.00
CA VAL A 411 25.76 17.94 -8.98
C VAL A 411 25.83 19.41 -8.57
N LYS A 412 26.46 20.25 -9.39
CA LYS A 412 26.49 21.70 -9.15
C LYS A 412 25.09 22.30 -9.31
N ARG A 413 24.55 22.88 -8.24
CA ARG A 413 23.22 23.52 -8.19
C ARG A 413 23.22 24.72 -7.24
N ASP A 414 22.71 25.85 -7.73
CA ASP A 414 22.56 27.09 -6.95
C ASP A 414 21.07 27.55 -6.89
N ASP A 415 20.15 26.75 -7.42
CA ASP A 415 18.77 27.14 -7.73
C ASP A 415 17.71 26.73 -6.70
N TYR A 416 18.08 25.97 -5.66
CA TYR A 416 17.13 25.52 -4.62
C TYR A 416 17.52 25.94 -3.20
N PRO A 417 16.54 26.36 -2.37
CA PRO A 417 16.77 26.58 -0.95
C PRO A 417 16.93 25.22 -0.25
N TRP A 418 18.10 25.03 0.36
CA TRP A 418 18.39 23.83 1.16
C TRP A 418 17.63 23.84 2.49
N SER A 419 17.29 22.65 2.97
CA SER A 419 16.59 22.38 4.22
C SER A 419 17.33 21.32 5.03
N SER A 420 17.13 21.31 6.34
CA SER A 420 17.68 20.27 7.22
C SER A 420 16.58 19.33 7.66
N TRP A 421 16.86 18.03 7.59
CA TRP A 421 15.94 16.95 7.95
C TRP A 421 16.57 16.07 9.03
N PRO A 422 16.56 16.48 10.33
CA PRO A 422 17.28 15.77 11.39
C PRO A 422 16.95 14.27 11.49
N GLN A 423 15.68 13.90 11.28
CA GLN A 423 15.21 12.52 11.32
C GLN A 423 15.74 11.65 10.16
N TYR A 424 16.27 12.26 9.11
CA TYR A 424 16.86 11.62 7.93
C TYR A 424 18.31 12.09 7.71
N GLY A 425 19.03 12.40 8.79
CA GLY A 425 20.46 12.71 8.75
C GLY A 425 20.87 14.16 8.98
N GLY A 426 19.91 15.10 9.03
CA GLY A 426 20.14 16.49 9.45
C GLY A 426 21.01 17.35 8.53
N GLY A 427 21.43 16.84 7.37
CA GLY A 427 22.32 17.51 6.43
C GLY A 427 21.63 18.50 5.47
N LYS A 428 22.28 18.75 4.31
CA LYS A 428 21.85 19.65 3.22
C LYS A 428 20.75 19.03 2.33
N GLY A 429 19.64 18.59 2.91
CA GLY A 429 18.50 18.07 2.15
C GLY A 429 17.72 19.17 1.42
N TYR A 430 16.73 18.81 0.59
CA TYR A 430 15.80 19.76 -0.03
C TYR A 430 14.43 19.71 0.67
N ASP A 431 13.62 20.78 0.62
CA ASP A 431 12.21 20.70 1.00
C ASP A 431 11.42 20.16 -0.20
N PRO A 432 10.71 19.02 -0.09
CA PRO A 432 9.93 18.48 -1.20
C PRO A 432 8.87 19.43 -1.77
N ARG A 433 8.56 20.55 -1.11
CA ARG A 433 7.64 21.61 -1.58
C ARG A 433 8.28 22.66 -2.52
N THR A 434 9.55 22.51 -2.89
CA THR A 434 10.27 23.55 -3.68
C THR A 434 10.37 23.23 -5.16
N GLY A 435 9.73 22.15 -5.64
CA GLY A 435 9.91 21.70 -7.02
C GLY A 435 11.32 21.17 -7.29
N PHE A 436 12.00 20.63 -6.27
CA PHE A 436 13.36 20.13 -6.41
C PHE A 436 13.45 19.05 -7.49
N ARG A 437 14.51 19.15 -8.30
CA ARG A 437 14.68 18.40 -9.53
C ARG A 437 15.72 17.31 -9.35
N ILE A 438 15.28 16.06 -9.28
CA ILE A 438 16.15 14.89 -9.14
C ILE A 438 16.73 14.55 -10.52
N THR A 439 18.06 14.66 -10.66
CA THR A 439 18.80 14.36 -11.90
C THR A 439 19.11 12.88 -12.03
N VAL A 440 19.52 12.45 -13.24
CA VAL A 440 20.11 11.12 -13.45
C VAL A 440 21.33 10.89 -12.56
N ALA A 441 22.18 11.91 -12.37
CA ALA A 441 23.34 11.82 -11.48
C ALA A 441 22.94 11.52 -10.03
N ASP A 442 21.85 12.11 -9.52
CA ASP A 442 21.30 11.78 -8.19
C ASP A 442 20.82 10.33 -8.12
N LEU A 443 20.12 9.85 -9.15
CA LEU A 443 19.63 8.47 -9.21
C LEU A 443 20.80 7.47 -9.24
N ILE A 444 21.83 7.72 -10.03
CA ILE A 444 23.03 6.88 -10.11
C ILE A 444 23.79 6.89 -8.79
N ALA A 445 23.99 8.06 -8.17
CA ALA A 445 24.69 8.17 -6.90
C ALA A 445 23.94 7.43 -5.78
N THR A 446 22.61 7.58 -5.75
CA THR A 446 21.71 6.86 -4.84
C THR A 446 21.79 5.35 -5.06
N ALA A 447 21.67 4.89 -6.31
CA ALA A 447 21.77 3.47 -6.65
C ALA A 447 23.13 2.87 -6.26
N LYS A 448 24.22 3.61 -6.49
CA LYS A 448 25.57 3.20 -6.09
C LYS A 448 25.70 3.08 -4.56
N HIS A 449 25.21 4.08 -3.81
CA HIS A 449 25.19 4.04 -2.35
C HIS A 449 24.37 2.86 -1.81
N GLN A 450 23.25 2.56 -2.46
CA GLN A 450 22.36 1.45 -2.10
C GLN A 450 22.81 0.09 -2.65
N ASN A 451 23.94 0.04 -3.38
CA ASN A 451 24.45 -1.15 -4.06
C ASN A 451 23.40 -1.83 -4.98
N VAL A 452 22.69 -1.01 -5.76
CA VAL A 452 21.66 -1.44 -6.71
C VAL A 452 22.25 -1.53 -8.11
N THR A 453 21.94 -2.62 -8.81
CA THR A 453 22.11 -2.75 -10.25
C THR A 453 20.74 -2.94 -10.89
N PHE A 454 20.40 -2.06 -11.83
CA PHE A 454 19.16 -2.13 -12.61
C PHE A 454 19.19 -3.32 -13.56
N ARG A 455 18.01 -3.85 -13.84
CA ARG A 455 17.80 -4.94 -14.78
C ARG A 455 16.57 -4.61 -15.62
N ARG A 456 16.54 -5.18 -16.81
CA ARG A 456 15.35 -5.16 -17.66
C ARG A 456 14.12 -5.65 -16.90
N GLY A 457 13.01 -4.94 -17.08
CA GLY A 457 11.74 -5.24 -16.45
C GLY A 457 11.66 -4.83 -14.98
N ASP A 458 12.67 -4.14 -14.45
CA ASP A 458 12.57 -3.55 -13.12
C ASP A 458 11.42 -2.54 -13.08
N ILE A 459 10.71 -2.52 -11.95
CA ILE A 459 9.73 -1.51 -11.60
C ILE A 459 10.44 -0.54 -10.67
N LEU A 460 10.71 0.68 -11.16
CA LEU A 460 11.51 1.67 -10.44
C LEU A 460 10.64 2.53 -9.54
N LEU A 461 10.92 2.50 -8.24
CA LEU A 461 10.25 3.34 -7.24
C LEU A 461 11.24 4.41 -6.77
N ILE A 462 10.84 5.68 -6.83
CA ILE A 462 11.64 6.82 -6.37
C ILE A 462 10.95 7.46 -5.18
N ARG A 463 11.62 7.45 -4.02
CA ARG A 463 11.18 8.22 -2.85
C ARG A 463 11.78 9.63 -2.93
N SER A 464 10.95 10.59 -3.32
CA SER A 464 11.30 12.02 -3.37
C SER A 464 10.99 12.75 -2.06
N GLY A 465 10.33 12.09 -1.11
CA GLY A 465 10.13 12.60 0.26
C GLY A 465 8.82 13.35 0.45
N PHE A 466 7.93 13.35 -0.54
CA PHE A 466 6.63 13.99 -0.45
C PHE A 466 5.82 13.47 0.74
N THR A 467 5.76 12.14 0.94
CA THR A 467 4.94 11.55 2.01
C THR A 467 5.51 11.91 3.39
N ALA A 468 6.84 11.83 3.55
CA ALA A 468 7.52 12.30 4.75
C ALA A 468 7.22 13.79 5.03
N ARG A 469 7.27 14.64 4.00
CA ARG A 469 6.96 16.06 4.12
C ARG A 469 5.51 16.26 4.52
N TYR A 470 4.57 15.61 3.87
CA TYR A 470 3.14 15.70 4.16
C TYR A 470 2.86 15.43 5.63
N TYR A 471 3.41 14.35 6.21
CA TYR A 471 3.22 14.02 7.62
C TYR A 471 3.81 15.04 8.58
N SER A 472 4.89 15.74 8.20
CA SER A 472 5.50 16.80 9.02
C SER A 472 4.70 18.11 9.06
N LEU A 473 3.77 18.31 8.13
CA LEU A 473 3.01 19.55 8.00
C LEU A 473 1.72 19.53 8.83
N THR A 474 1.29 20.72 9.25
CA THR A 474 -0.06 20.96 9.80
C THR A 474 -1.13 20.86 8.70
N SER A 475 -2.40 20.71 9.10
CA SER A 475 -3.52 20.66 8.15
C SER A 475 -3.63 21.92 7.28
N ALA A 476 -3.35 23.10 7.84
CA ALA A 476 -3.39 24.36 7.10
C ALA A 476 -2.27 24.44 6.04
N GLU A 477 -1.05 23.99 6.39
CA GLU A 477 0.06 23.96 5.44
C GLU A 477 -0.15 22.92 4.33
N ARG A 478 -0.77 21.77 4.63
CA ARG A 478 -1.15 20.78 3.62
C ARG A 478 -2.17 21.35 2.63
N ALA A 479 -3.22 22.01 3.14
CA ALA A 479 -4.22 22.67 2.30
C ALA A 479 -3.63 23.79 1.44
N ALA A 480 -2.68 24.56 2.00
CA ALA A 480 -1.96 25.58 1.24
C ALA A 480 -1.07 24.97 0.15
N TRP A 481 -0.46 23.81 0.40
CA TRP A 481 0.37 23.12 -0.59
C TRP A 481 -0.44 22.54 -1.75
N SER A 482 -1.64 22.02 -1.47
CA SER A 482 -2.57 21.51 -2.50
C SER A 482 -3.24 22.62 -3.34
N ASP A 483 -3.10 23.89 -2.96
CA ASP A 483 -3.71 25.00 -3.69
C ASP A 483 -2.99 25.23 -5.05
N PRO A 484 -3.69 25.08 -6.19
CA PRO A 484 -3.12 25.28 -7.52
C PRO A 484 -2.95 26.77 -7.87
N THR A 485 -3.45 27.68 -7.06
CA THR A 485 -3.43 29.11 -7.34
C THR A 485 -2.00 29.64 -7.22
N PRO A 486 -1.44 30.26 -8.28
CA PRO A 486 -0.14 30.92 -8.21
C PRO A 486 -0.12 32.00 -7.12
N LYS A 487 0.90 31.99 -6.27
CA LYS A 487 1.06 32.96 -5.16
C LYS A 487 2.53 33.32 -5.00
N ASN A 488 2.83 34.59 -4.75
CA ASN A 488 4.18 35.08 -4.44
C ASN A 488 5.27 34.62 -5.44
N GLY A 489 4.96 34.63 -6.75
CA GLY A 489 5.91 34.23 -7.80
C GLY A 489 6.05 32.71 -7.99
N LYS A 490 5.29 31.88 -7.26
CA LYS A 490 5.22 30.42 -7.42
C LYS A 490 4.04 30.01 -8.29
N GLU A 491 4.13 28.86 -8.95
CA GLU A 491 3.08 28.30 -9.83
C GLU A 491 1.95 27.54 -9.08
N GLY A 492 1.93 27.60 -7.74
CA GLY A 492 1.11 26.72 -6.88
C GLY A 492 1.62 25.28 -6.89
N MET A 493 1.15 24.39 -6.00
CA MET A 493 1.44 22.93 -5.96
C MET A 493 2.86 22.48 -6.42
N GLU A 494 3.93 23.08 -5.93
CA GLU A 494 5.29 22.70 -6.31
C GLU A 494 5.70 21.43 -5.56
N PHE A 495 6.24 20.44 -6.25
CA PHE A 495 6.72 19.23 -5.59
C PHE A 495 7.96 18.67 -6.27
N ALA A 496 8.84 18.10 -5.46
CA ALA A 496 10.06 17.47 -5.93
C ALA A 496 9.75 16.17 -6.69
N GLY A 497 10.53 15.92 -7.73
CA GLY A 497 10.41 14.74 -8.58
C GLY A 497 11.58 14.65 -9.55
N VAL A 498 11.54 13.70 -10.48
CA VAL A 498 12.61 13.58 -11.49
C VAL A 498 12.58 14.72 -12.49
N GLU A 499 13.75 15.09 -13.01
CA GLU A 499 13.88 16.04 -14.12
C GLU A 499 13.28 15.50 -15.42
N GLN A 500 12.90 16.41 -16.31
CA GLN A 500 12.14 16.09 -17.52
C GLN A 500 13.02 16.18 -18.78
N CYS A 501 14.34 16.28 -18.57
CA CYS A 501 15.33 16.44 -19.62
C CYS A 501 15.53 15.15 -20.45
N GLU A 502 16.16 15.31 -21.62
CA GLU A 502 16.46 14.18 -22.51
C GLU A 502 17.35 13.12 -21.86
N GLU A 503 18.29 13.51 -21.00
CA GLU A 503 19.14 12.56 -20.26
C GLU A 503 18.30 11.66 -19.34
N MET A 504 17.29 12.21 -18.66
CA MET A 504 16.38 11.41 -17.83
C MET A 504 15.56 10.44 -18.70
N LYS A 505 15.10 10.89 -19.86
CA LYS A 505 14.36 10.04 -20.79
C LYS A 505 15.23 8.88 -21.30
N GLU A 506 16.45 9.17 -21.74
CA GLU A 506 17.43 8.16 -22.14
C GLU A 506 17.69 7.17 -21.02
N PHE A 507 17.96 7.66 -19.80
CA PHE A 507 18.19 6.81 -18.63
C PHE A 507 17.02 5.86 -18.34
N MET A 508 15.78 6.37 -18.37
CA MET A 508 14.60 5.56 -18.05
C MET A 508 14.34 4.48 -19.12
N TRP A 509 14.46 4.85 -20.41
CA TRP A 509 14.22 3.93 -21.51
C TRP A 509 15.33 2.88 -21.64
N ASP A 510 16.60 3.28 -21.59
CA ASP A 510 17.74 2.39 -21.85
C ASP A 510 18.00 1.39 -20.70
N ASN A 511 17.54 1.70 -19.48
CA ASN A 511 17.50 0.71 -18.39
C ASN A 511 16.35 -0.31 -18.54
N HIS A 512 15.43 -0.08 -19.49
CA HIS A 512 14.26 -0.92 -19.76
C HIS A 512 13.39 -1.14 -18.52
N PHE A 513 13.01 -0.07 -17.84
CA PHE A 513 12.02 -0.16 -16.77
C PHE A 513 10.64 -0.49 -17.35
N ALA A 514 9.92 -1.40 -16.69
CA ALA A 514 8.57 -1.77 -17.10
C ALA A 514 7.50 -0.78 -16.62
N ALA A 515 7.78 -0.11 -15.50
CA ALA A 515 6.95 0.94 -14.93
C ALA A 515 7.77 1.76 -13.95
N VAL A 516 7.30 2.98 -13.67
CA VAL A 516 7.89 3.88 -12.68
C VAL A 516 6.85 4.28 -11.66
N ALA A 517 7.26 4.50 -10.40
CA ALA A 517 6.37 5.02 -9.38
C ALA A 517 7.12 5.92 -8.39
N GLY A 518 6.40 6.82 -7.72
CA GLY A 518 6.95 7.65 -6.66
C GLY A 518 5.93 8.01 -5.59
N ASP A 519 6.40 8.69 -4.53
CA ASP A 519 5.57 9.12 -3.41
C ASP A 519 4.95 10.51 -3.58
N SER A 520 5.24 11.18 -4.69
CA SER A 520 4.78 12.54 -5.02
C SER A 520 3.46 12.53 -5.82
N PRO A 521 2.64 13.61 -5.77
CA PRO A 521 1.45 13.80 -6.60
C PRO A 521 1.72 13.78 -8.10
N ALA A 522 2.98 13.98 -8.52
CA ALA A 522 3.44 13.56 -9.82
C ALA A 522 4.85 12.96 -9.74
N PHE A 523 5.14 12.03 -10.64
CA PHE A 523 6.46 11.38 -10.69
C PHE A 523 7.60 12.38 -11.02
N GLU A 524 7.32 13.29 -11.95
CA GLU A 524 8.23 14.37 -12.35
C GLU A 524 8.16 15.58 -11.42
N ALA A 525 9.22 16.39 -11.41
CA ALA A 525 9.22 17.64 -10.66
C ALA A 525 8.20 18.63 -11.23
N ARG A 526 7.47 19.32 -10.34
CA ARG A 526 6.55 20.41 -10.70
C ARG A 526 7.03 21.73 -10.08
N PRO A 527 7.05 22.85 -10.83
CA PRO A 527 6.55 23.02 -12.20
C PRO A 527 7.43 22.39 -13.28
N THR A 528 6.91 22.25 -14.50
CA THR A 528 7.72 21.87 -15.67
C THR A 528 8.64 23.02 -16.07
N LYS A 529 9.92 22.77 -16.39
CA LYS A 529 10.78 23.85 -16.91
C LYS A 529 10.22 24.36 -18.24
N ARG A 530 10.32 25.67 -18.46
CA ARG A 530 9.98 26.26 -19.76
C ARG A 530 10.83 25.63 -20.87
N GLY A 531 10.17 25.13 -21.91
CA GLY A 531 10.83 24.49 -23.05
C GLY A 531 11.05 22.98 -22.89
N GLU A 532 10.73 22.41 -21.72
CA GLU A 532 10.69 20.96 -21.52
C GLU A 532 9.25 20.44 -21.67
N CYS A 533 9.12 19.18 -22.07
CA CYS A 533 7.86 18.46 -22.16
C CYS A 533 7.69 17.60 -20.90
N MET A 534 6.45 17.41 -20.46
CA MET A 534 6.18 16.57 -19.29
C MET A 534 6.56 15.10 -19.58
N LEU A 535 7.16 14.44 -18.61
CA LEU A 535 7.37 13.00 -18.64
C LEU A 535 6.05 12.25 -18.74
N HIS A 536 4.94 12.80 -18.23
CA HIS A 536 3.60 12.23 -18.49
C HIS A 536 3.31 12.06 -19.98
N GLU A 537 3.60 13.06 -20.81
CA GLU A 537 3.40 12.98 -22.27
C GLU A 537 4.31 11.93 -22.90
N THR A 538 5.56 11.88 -22.45
CA THR A 538 6.55 10.94 -22.99
C THR A 538 6.23 9.51 -22.57
N PHE A 539 6.10 9.26 -21.28
CA PHE A 539 5.93 7.91 -20.72
C PHE A 539 4.58 7.34 -21.12
N LEU A 540 3.47 8.05 -20.89
CA LEU A 540 2.15 7.48 -21.14
C LEU A 540 1.81 7.45 -22.63
N ALA A 541 2.06 8.54 -23.38
CA ALA A 541 1.61 8.65 -24.76
C ALA A 541 2.67 8.24 -25.80
N MET A 542 3.97 8.47 -25.56
CA MET A 542 5.01 8.09 -26.55
C MET A 542 5.55 6.68 -26.32
N TRP A 543 5.68 6.23 -25.07
CA TRP A 543 6.32 4.95 -24.74
C TRP A 543 5.37 3.83 -24.34
N GLY A 544 4.23 4.18 -23.74
CA GLY A 544 3.38 3.21 -23.06
C GLY A 544 4.02 2.72 -21.75
N MET A 545 4.56 3.62 -20.95
CA MET A 545 5.09 3.34 -19.61
C MET A 545 4.15 3.88 -18.53
N PRO A 546 3.49 3.00 -17.74
CA PRO A 546 2.62 3.43 -16.66
C PRO A 546 3.37 4.20 -15.58
N ILE A 547 2.69 5.17 -14.98
CA ILE A 547 3.22 6.02 -13.90
C ILE A 547 2.44 5.73 -12.62
N GLY A 548 3.16 5.46 -11.54
CA GLY A 548 2.63 5.32 -10.19
C GLY A 548 2.85 6.59 -9.38
N GLU A 549 1.81 7.13 -8.76
CA GLU A 549 1.89 8.36 -7.98
C GLU A 549 1.38 8.13 -6.55
N LEU A 550 1.86 8.94 -5.60
CA LEU A 550 1.44 8.92 -4.20
C LEU A 550 1.56 7.55 -3.52
N PHE A 551 2.56 6.74 -3.89
CA PHE A 551 2.85 5.49 -3.18
C PHE A 551 3.37 5.82 -1.78
N ASP A 552 2.91 5.09 -0.76
CA ASP A 552 3.48 5.20 0.59
C ASP A 552 4.79 4.40 0.66
N LEU A 553 5.90 5.11 0.51
CA LEU A 553 7.24 4.52 0.49
C LEU A 553 7.94 4.55 1.86
N GLU A 554 7.33 5.11 2.92
CA GLU A 554 7.99 5.23 4.24
C GLU A 554 8.24 3.86 4.87
N GLY A 555 7.21 3.00 4.87
CA GLY A 555 7.32 1.63 5.37
C GLY A 555 8.29 0.78 4.56
N LEU A 556 8.37 1.03 3.24
CA LEU A 556 9.27 0.33 2.34
C LEU A 556 10.72 0.73 2.58
N ALA A 557 11.01 2.04 2.59
CA ALA A 557 12.34 2.58 2.87
C ALA A 557 12.90 2.06 4.20
N LYS A 558 12.09 2.11 5.27
CA LYS A 558 12.45 1.53 6.58
C LYS A 558 12.80 0.05 6.47
N THR A 559 12.00 -0.73 5.74
CA THR A 559 12.22 -2.17 5.55
C THR A 559 13.48 -2.45 4.72
N CYS A 560 13.73 -1.67 3.66
CA CYS A 560 14.95 -1.78 2.86
C CYS A 560 16.21 -1.55 3.71
N ARG A 561 16.21 -0.52 4.56
CA ARG A 561 17.32 -0.23 5.50
C ARG A 561 17.55 -1.37 6.49
N GLU A 562 16.48 -1.87 7.11
CA GLU A 562 16.56 -3.00 8.05
C GLU A 562 17.10 -4.29 7.40
N GLN A 563 16.79 -4.51 6.13
CA GLN A 563 17.25 -5.68 5.37
C GLN A 563 18.61 -5.47 4.68
N GLY A 564 19.13 -4.23 4.64
CA GLY A 564 20.27 -3.87 3.81
C GLY A 564 20.04 -4.17 2.32
N ARG A 565 18.80 -4.17 1.86
CA ARG A 565 18.41 -4.59 0.50
C ARG A 565 17.35 -3.67 -0.08
N TRP A 566 17.60 -3.17 -1.29
CA TRP A 566 16.76 -2.16 -1.95
C TRP A 566 15.98 -2.72 -3.15
N THR A 567 15.94 -4.05 -3.25
CA THR A 567 15.19 -4.79 -4.27
C THR A 567 14.29 -5.83 -3.61
N PHE A 568 13.11 -6.01 -4.19
CA PHE A 568 12.02 -6.80 -3.63
C PHE A 568 11.12 -7.34 -4.76
N TYR A 569 10.26 -8.29 -4.44
CA TYR A 569 9.20 -8.71 -5.34
C TYR A 569 8.08 -7.68 -5.23
N PHE A 570 7.79 -7.00 -6.32
CA PHE A 570 6.70 -6.04 -6.42
C PHE A 570 5.46 -6.73 -6.99
N SER A 571 4.31 -6.44 -6.41
CA SER A 571 3.01 -6.86 -6.95
C SER A 571 1.99 -5.76 -6.80
N SER A 572 1.29 -5.47 -7.89
CA SER A 572 0.20 -4.50 -7.93
C SER A 572 -0.88 -4.94 -8.92
N TRP A 573 -2.13 -4.77 -8.49
CA TRP A 573 -3.31 -5.19 -9.24
C TRP A 573 -4.33 -4.05 -9.31
N PRO A 574 -4.28 -3.24 -10.39
CA PRO A 574 -5.28 -2.22 -10.65
C PRO A 574 -6.71 -2.79 -10.67
N LEU A 575 -7.69 -1.92 -10.39
CA LEU A 575 -9.10 -2.22 -10.61
C LEU A 575 -9.31 -2.66 -12.07
N ASN A 576 -10.03 -3.76 -12.26
CA ASN A 576 -10.43 -4.25 -13.56
C ASN A 576 -11.59 -3.40 -14.13
N LEU A 577 -11.27 -2.14 -14.44
CA LEU A 577 -12.18 -1.11 -14.92
C LEU A 577 -12.00 -0.92 -16.43
N PHE A 578 -12.90 -1.49 -17.21
CA PHE A 578 -12.91 -1.38 -18.67
C PHE A 578 -13.06 0.09 -19.11
N GLY A 579 -12.18 0.53 -20.01
CA GLY A 579 -12.07 1.94 -20.40
C GLY A 579 -11.62 2.88 -19.28
N GLY A 580 -11.24 2.37 -18.10
CA GLY A 580 -10.78 3.20 -16.99
C GLY A 580 -9.49 3.96 -17.34
N VAL A 581 -9.36 5.17 -16.82
CA VAL A 581 -8.22 6.06 -17.09
C VAL A 581 -7.02 5.77 -16.19
N ALA A 582 -7.30 5.42 -14.94
CA ALA A 582 -6.32 5.14 -13.91
C ALA A 582 -6.98 4.18 -12.90
N SER A 583 -6.21 3.75 -11.91
CA SER A 583 -6.72 2.98 -10.79
C SER A 583 -5.97 3.28 -9.51
N THR A 584 -6.54 2.94 -8.36
CA THR A 584 -5.76 2.80 -7.13
C THR A 584 -4.61 1.82 -7.33
N ALA A 585 -3.48 2.05 -6.68
CA ALA A 585 -2.28 1.23 -6.87
C ALA A 585 -2.50 -0.25 -6.48
N ASN A 586 -3.13 -0.52 -5.33
CA ASN A 586 -3.20 -1.86 -4.74
C ASN A 586 -1.85 -2.59 -4.79
N ALA A 587 -0.81 -1.91 -4.29
CA ALA A 587 0.58 -2.31 -4.47
C ALA A 587 1.23 -2.81 -3.17
N SER A 588 2.16 -3.76 -3.31
CA SER A 588 2.93 -4.32 -2.21
C SER A 588 4.35 -4.68 -2.63
N ALA A 589 5.25 -4.68 -1.65
CA ALA A 589 6.63 -5.15 -1.78
C ALA A 589 6.86 -6.34 -0.84
N THR A 590 7.38 -7.44 -1.34
CA THR A 590 7.67 -8.66 -0.56
C THR A 590 9.15 -9.01 -0.64
N PHE A 591 9.75 -9.28 0.53
CA PHE A 591 11.18 -9.57 0.73
C PHE A 591 11.47 -11.02 1.08
#